data_AF-E6J2U8-F1
#
_entry.id   AF-E6J2U8-F1
#
_cell.length_a   1.000
_cell.length_b   1.000
_cell.length_c   1.000
_cell.angle_alpha   90.00
_cell.angle_beta   90.00
_cell.angle_gamma   90.00
#
_symmetry.space_group_name_H-M   'P 1'
#
loop_
_entity.id
_entity.type
_entity.pdbx_description
1 polymer ?
#
loop_
_entity_poly.entity_id
_entity_poly.type
_entity_poly.pdbx_seq_one_letter_code
_entity_poly.pdbx_strand_id
1 'polypeptide(L)'
;MWFIVAANGGIEHWGSIVRQSFEQVPNALNNDYLLNNGLIALAIIIIIVSIPLAMIGLAIYLPKYYAYSQTEWVLYDQISEGRYAGPLGVIRESKSLMKGYK
;
A
#
# COMPACT_ATOMS: atom_id res chain seq x y z
N MET A 1 -5.30 -48.99 39.33
CA MET A 1 -6.71 -48.55 39.22
C MET A 1 -6.85 -47.02 39.37
N TRP A 2 -6.30 -46.40 40.42
CA TRP A 2 -6.36 -44.94 40.66
C TRP A 2 -5.77 -44.05 39.54
N PHE A 3 -4.67 -44.47 38.91
CA PHE A 3 -4.05 -43.72 37.79
C PHE A 3 -4.96 -43.61 36.55
N ILE A 4 -5.78 -44.62 36.28
CA ILE A 4 -6.69 -44.62 35.12
C ILE A 4 -7.87 -43.67 35.38
N VAL A 5 -8.36 -43.61 36.62
CA VAL A 5 -9.45 -42.69 37.03
C VAL A 5 -8.97 -41.24 37.02
N ALA A 6 -7.76 -40.97 37.51
CA ALA A 6 -7.16 -39.63 37.45
C ALA A 6 -6.91 -39.16 36.00
N ALA A 7 -6.46 -40.07 35.13
CA ALA A 7 -6.27 -39.76 33.71
C ALA A 7 -7.60 -39.48 33.00
N ASN A 8 -8.64 -40.29 33.23
CA ASN A 8 -9.96 -40.08 32.62
C ASN A 8 -10.62 -38.77 33.08
N GLY A 9 -10.58 -38.45 34.38
CA GLY A 9 -11.11 -37.18 34.88
C GLY A 9 -10.41 -35.95 34.27
N GLY A 10 -9.10 -36.04 34.03
CA GLY A 10 -8.35 -35.02 33.30
C GLY A 10 -8.78 -34.90 31.84
N ILE A 11 -8.96 -36.03 31.14
CA ILE A 11 -9.40 -36.06 29.73
C ILE A 11 -10.80 -35.47 29.55
N GLU A 12 -11.73 -35.80 30.44
CA GLU A 12 -13.10 -35.24 30.40
C GLU A 12 -13.12 -33.74 30.67
N HIS A 13 -12.29 -33.26 31.61
CA HIS A 13 -12.14 -31.84 31.89
C HIS A 13 -11.61 -31.07 30.68
N TRP A 14 -10.49 -31.51 30.08
CA TRP A 14 -9.94 -30.89 28.87
C TRP A 14 -10.90 -31.01 27.68
N GLY A 15 -11.58 -32.15 27.51
CA GLY A 15 -12.58 -32.35 26.46
C GLY A 15 -13.74 -31.37 26.57
N SER A 16 -14.21 -31.07 27.80
CA SER A 16 -15.28 -30.10 28.03
C SER A 16 -14.85 -28.65 27.70
N ILE A 17 -13.63 -28.25 28.08
CA ILE A 17 -13.08 -26.91 27.79
C ILE A 17 -12.98 -26.71 26.28
N VAL A 18 -12.45 -27.71 25.58
CA VAL A 18 -12.31 -27.67 24.13
C VAL A 18 -13.68 -27.59 23.46
N ARG A 19 -14.66 -28.40 23.91
CA ARG A 19 -16.02 -28.37 23.37
C ARG A 19 -16.70 -27.01 23.59
N GLN A 20 -16.61 -26.47 24.80
CA GLN A 20 -17.14 -25.14 25.14
C GLN A 20 -16.48 -24.04 24.30
N SER A 21 -15.17 -24.15 24.03
CA SER A 21 -14.46 -23.20 23.18
C SER A 21 -14.99 -23.24 21.74
N PHE A 22 -15.21 -24.42 21.17
CA PHE A 22 -15.76 -24.57 19.81
C PHE A 22 -17.21 -24.10 19.71
N GLU A 23 -18.03 -24.29 20.73
CA GLU A 23 -19.42 -23.80 20.78
C GLU A 23 -19.52 -22.26 20.76
N GLN A 24 -18.49 -21.56 21.22
CA GLN A 24 -18.46 -20.09 21.29
C GLN A 24 -17.95 -19.42 20.00
N VAL A 25 -17.22 -20.15 19.15
CA VAL A 25 -16.64 -19.61 17.90
C VAL A 25 -17.68 -18.99 16.96
N PRO A 26 -18.85 -19.61 16.69
CA PRO A 26 -19.85 -19.02 15.80
C PRO A 26 -20.41 -17.71 16.33
N ASN A 27 -20.61 -17.59 17.64
CA ASN A 27 -21.15 -16.38 18.27
C ASN A 27 -20.10 -15.26 18.30
N ALA A 28 -18.81 -15.61 18.45
CA ALA A 28 -17.72 -14.65 18.35
C ALA A 28 -17.56 -14.12 16.92
N LEU A 29 -17.73 -14.97 15.91
CA LEU A 29 -17.64 -14.59 14.49
C LEU A 29 -18.86 -13.80 14.01
N ASN A 30 -20.05 -14.12 14.51
CA ASN A 30 -21.31 -13.41 14.21
C ASN A 30 -21.54 -12.19 15.11
N ASN A 31 -20.53 -11.77 15.87
CA ASN A 31 -20.62 -10.55 16.65
C ASN A 31 -20.45 -9.35 15.71
N ASP A 32 -21.57 -8.82 15.23
CA ASP A 32 -21.64 -7.68 14.32
C ASP A 32 -20.85 -6.48 14.84
N TYR A 33 -20.80 -6.25 16.16
CA TYR A 33 -20.01 -5.17 16.74
C TYR A 33 -18.50 -5.40 16.56
N LEU A 34 -18.01 -6.62 16.79
CA LEU A 34 -16.59 -6.93 16.67
C LEU A 34 -16.15 -6.95 15.20
N LEU A 35 -16.97 -7.53 14.32
CA LEU A 35 -16.72 -7.59 12.89
C LEU A 35 -16.77 -6.19 12.25
N ASN A 36 -17.80 -5.40 12.56
CA ASN A 36 -17.97 -4.06 12.00
C ASN A 36 -16.89 -3.09 12.50
N ASN A 37 -16.59 -3.08 13.80
CA ASN A 37 -15.53 -2.24 14.35
C ASN A 37 -14.15 -2.66 13.83
N GLY A 38 -13.89 -3.96 13.69
CA GLY A 38 -12.66 -4.48 13.10
C GLY A 38 -12.49 -4.07 11.63
N LEU A 39 -13.56 -4.15 10.84
CA LEU A 39 -13.55 -3.73 9.44
C LEU A 39 -13.36 -2.22 9.29
N ILE A 40 -14.00 -1.41 10.14
CA ILE A 40 -13.83 0.04 10.19
C ILE A 40 -12.38 0.39 10.55
N ALA A 41 -11.80 -0.27 11.55
CA ALA A 41 -10.40 -0.05 11.94
C ALA A 41 -9.43 -0.36 10.79
N LEU A 42 -9.63 -1.47 10.09
CA LEU A 42 -8.85 -1.84 8.90
C LEU A 42 -9.00 -0.81 7.78
N ALA A 43 -10.23 -0.36 7.51
CA ALA A 43 -10.48 0.66 6.49
C ALA A 43 -9.76 1.98 6.81
N ILE A 44 -9.78 2.41 8.07
CA ILE A 44 -9.06 3.61 8.52
C ILE A 44 -7.56 3.46 8.31
N ILE A 45 -6.97 2.32 8.68
CA ILE A 45 -5.54 2.05 8.47
C ILE A 45 -5.17 2.11 6.98
N ILE A 46 -5.97 1.48 6.12
CA ILE A 46 -5.75 1.47 4.67
C ILE A 46 -5.82 2.90 4.10
N ILE A 47 -6.78 3.70 4.53
CA ILE A 47 -6.91 5.10 4.09
C ILE A 47 -5.71 5.94 4.54
N ILE A 48 -5.31 5.82 5.81
CA ILE A 48 -4.18 6.56 6.37
C ILE A 48 -2.87 6.21 5.66
N VAL A 49 -2.69 4.96 5.24
CA VAL A 49 -1.48 4.51 4.53
C VAL A 49 -1.54 4.87 3.03
N SER A 50 -2.70 4.75 2.40
CA SER A 50 -2.83 4.95 0.95
C SER A 50 -2.69 6.40 0.52
N ILE A 51 -3.21 7.37 1.30
CA ILE A 51 -3.11 8.80 0.99
C ILE A 51 -1.64 9.27 0.86
N PRO A 52 -0.76 9.09 1.87
CA PRO A 52 0.63 9.51 1.75
C PRO A 52 1.37 8.73 0.68
N LEU A 53 1.08 7.44 0.50
CA LEU A 53 1.69 6.64 -0.57
C LEU A 53 1.34 7.18 -1.96
N ALA A 54 0.07 7.58 -2.17
CA ALA A 54 -0.39 8.21 -3.39
C ALA A 54 0.28 9.59 -3.60
N MET A 55 0.41 10.41 -2.56
CA MET A 55 1.12 11.70 -2.65
C MET A 55 2.58 11.52 -3.04
N ILE A 56 3.30 10.56 -2.43
CA ILE A 56 4.69 10.28 -2.78
C ILE A 56 4.80 9.80 -4.23
N GLY A 57 3.90 8.90 -4.65
CA GLY A 57 3.82 8.43 -6.03
C GLY A 57 3.60 9.59 -7.01
N LEU A 58 2.66 10.49 -6.70
CA LEU A 58 2.36 11.66 -7.51
C LEU A 58 3.55 12.63 -7.58
N ALA A 59 4.20 12.90 -6.45
CA ALA A 59 5.37 13.77 -6.35
C ALA A 59 6.56 13.27 -7.18
N ILE A 60 6.69 11.94 -7.35
CA ILE A 60 7.70 11.34 -8.22
C ILE A 60 7.23 11.29 -9.68
N TYR A 61 5.94 11.06 -9.92
CA TYR A 61 5.36 10.92 -11.26
C TYR A 61 5.34 12.25 -12.02
N LEU A 62 4.91 13.33 -11.37
CA LEU A 62 4.76 14.65 -11.99
C LEU A 62 6.06 15.13 -12.66
N PRO A 63 7.20 15.20 -11.96
CA PRO A 63 8.45 15.67 -12.57
C PRO A 63 8.86 14.81 -13.76
N LYS A 64 8.68 13.49 -13.68
CA LYS A 64 9.01 12.59 -14.80
C LYS A 64 8.13 12.86 -16.01
N TYR A 65 6.83 13.05 -15.81
CA TYR A 65 5.91 13.35 -16.90
C TYR A 65 6.19 14.72 -17.54
N TYR A 66 6.46 15.75 -16.71
CA TYR A 66 6.82 17.09 -17.18
C TYR A 66 8.14 17.10 -17.99
N ALA A 67 9.12 16.28 -17.61
CA ALA A 67 10.39 16.16 -18.34
C ALA A 67 10.21 15.70 -19.79
N TYR A 68 9.40 14.66 -19.99
CA TYR A 68 9.16 14.12 -21.33
C TYR A 68 8.35 15.09 -22.19
N SER A 69 7.33 15.72 -21.62
CA SER A 69 6.54 16.74 -22.34
C SER A 69 7.42 17.92 -22.78
N GLN A 70 8.31 18.40 -21.91
CA GLN A 70 9.19 19.54 -22.24
C GLN A 70 10.27 19.19 -23.28
N THR A 71 10.69 17.92 -23.36
CA THR A 71 11.69 17.47 -24.35
C THR A 71 11.19 17.64 -25.78
N GLU A 72 9.90 17.39 -26.03
CA GLU A 72 9.25 17.59 -27.34
C GLU A 72 9.34 19.06 -27.80
N TRP A 73 9.01 20.00 -26.91
CA TRP A 73 9.06 21.44 -27.22
C TRP A 73 10.48 21.93 -27.49
N VAL A 74 11.45 21.50 -26.68
CA VAL A 74 12.87 21.84 -26.87
C VAL A 74 13.40 21.28 -28.19
N LEU A 75 12.92 20.09 -28.61
CA LEU A 75 13.30 19.50 -29.89
C LEU A 75 12.81 20.37 -31.06
N TYR A 76 11.53 20.77 -31.05
CA TYR A 76 10.97 21.63 -32.09
C TYR A 76 11.66 22.99 -32.17
N ASP A 77 11.95 23.60 -31.01
CA ASP A 77 12.65 24.88 -30.92
C ASP A 77 14.05 24.80 -31.56
N GLN A 78 14.85 23.80 -31.16
CA GLN A 78 16.19 23.60 -31.72
C GLN A 78 16.20 23.32 -33.22
N ILE A 79 15.20 22.59 -33.75
CA ILE A 79 15.07 22.35 -35.19
C ILE A 79 14.69 23.64 -35.92
N SER A 80 13.75 24.42 -35.38
CA SER A 80 13.27 25.66 -36.01
C SER A 80 14.36 26.73 -36.12
N GLU A 81 15.26 26.78 -35.15
CA GLU A 81 16.36 27.75 -35.09
C GLU A 81 17.67 27.22 -35.71
N GLY A 82 17.65 26.01 -36.28
CA GLY A 82 18.82 25.39 -36.90
C GLY A 82 19.95 25.04 -35.93
N ARG A 83 19.67 24.98 -34.62
CA ARG A 83 20.64 24.69 -33.55
C ARG A 83 20.58 23.25 -33.03
N TYR A 84 19.95 22.35 -33.79
CA TYR A 84 19.77 20.96 -33.38
C TYR A 84 21.11 20.28 -33.08
N ALA A 85 21.34 20.00 -31.80
CA ALA A 85 22.60 19.44 -31.30
C ALA A 85 22.55 17.92 -31.08
N GLY A 86 21.52 17.26 -31.61
CA GLY A 86 21.26 15.83 -31.45
C GLY A 86 20.40 15.46 -30.22
N PRO A 87 19.95 14.20 -30.10
CA PRO A 87 18.97 13.77 -29.11
C PRO A 87 19.42 13.99 -27.65
N LEU A 88 20.71 13.77 -27.36
CA LEU A 88 21.27 14.02 -26.03
C LEU A 88 21.35 15.51 -25.68
N GLY A 89 21.49 16.38 -26.68
CA GLY A 89 21.49 17.83 -26.52
C GLY A 89 20.12 18.34 -26.05
N VAL A 90 19.05 17.88 -26.70
CA VAL A 90 17.65 18.18 -26.36
C VAL A 90 17.31 17.74 -24.93
N ILE A 91 17.68 16.52 -24.55
CA ILE A 91 17.41 15.99 -23.20
C ILE A 91 18.16 16.79 -22.13
N ARG A 92 19.40 17.21 -22.41
CA ARG A 92 20.21 17.99 -21.47
C ARG A 92 19.62 19.38 -21.25
N GLU A 93 19.16 20.03 -22.32
CA GLU A 93 18.52 21.34 -22.25
C GLU A 93 17.15 21.26 -21.56
N SER A 94 16.32 20.26 -21.89
CA SER A 94 15.06 20.00 -21.18
C SER A 94 15.27 19.81 -19.67
N LYS A 95 16.25 19.00 -19.25
CA LYS A 95 16.59 18.84 -17.82
C LYS A 95 17.10 20.13 -17.17
N SER A 96 17.79 20.99 -17.93
CA SER A 96 18.25 22.29 -17.45
C SER A 96 17.07 23.23 -17.20
N LEU A 97 16.12 23.28 -18.12
CA LEU A 97 14.90 24.09 -18.00
C LEU A 97 14.01 23.63 -16.83
N MET A 98 13.94 22.32 -16.57
CA MET A 98 13.23 21.77 -15.41
C MET A 98 13.87 22.10 -14.05
N LYS A 99 15.17 22.33 -14.00
CA LYS A 99 15.86 22.71 -12.75
C LYS A 99 15.57 24.15 -12.34
N GLY A 100 14.90 24.92 -13.20
CA GLY A 100 14.73 26.36 -13.05
C GLY A 100 16.00 27.13 -13.37
N TYR A 101 15.84 28.39 -13.79
CA TYR A 101 16.95 29.32 -13.98
C TYR A 101 17.65 29.54 -12.62
N LYS A 102 18.98 29.41 -12.57
CA LYS A 102 19.76 29.80 -11.38
C LYS A 102 19.81 31.31 -11.24
#